data_AF-A0A5B1CCI1-F1
#
_entry.id   AF-A0A5B1CCI1-F1
#
_cell.length_a   1.000
_cell.length_b   1.000
_cell.length_c   1.000
_cell.angle_alpha   90.00
_cell.angle_beta   90.00
_cell.angle_gamma   90.00
#
_symmetry.space_group_name_H-M   'P 1'
#
loop_
_entity.id
_entity.type
_entity.pdbx_description
1 polymer ?
#
loop_
_entity_poly.entity_id
_entity_poly.type
_entity_poly.pdbx_seq_one_letter_code
_entity_poly.pdbx_strand_id
1 'polypeptide(L)'
;MDPHEPTKYELLPDSMAASDLETLFNELLLSNTPDPLVTTNALYELATRQWHTYEPLAPSVAQRIDDWLVTNWDTNSLAFTDTATAIVAHLRLPRTLQIIRSLVGHPDPEIDRVIRGLIAELDVGDPLDPWWDLRNL
;
A
#
# COMPACT_ATOMS: atom_id res chain seq x y z
N MET A 1 -15.58 -22.23 12.32
CA MET A 1 -14.51 -21.23 12.30
C MET A 1 -15.15 -19.97 11.80
N ASP A 2 -15.11 -18.92 12.61
CA ASP A 2 -15.66 -17.60 12.26
C ASP A 2 -14.86 -17.04 11.07
N PRO A 3 -15.48 -16.54 9.99
CA PRO A 3 -14.75 -15.96 8.88
C PRO A 3 -14.39 -14.52 9.25
N HIS A 4 -13.08 -14.28 9.41
CA HIS A 4 -12.46 -12.97 9.65
C HIS A 4 -12.70 -12.36 11.03
N GLU A 5 -11.90 -12.80 12.02
CA GLU A 5 -11.63 -11.97 13.18
C GLU A 5 -10.89 -10.71 12.70
N PRO A 6 -11.40 -9.50 12.98
CA PRO A 6 -10.81 -8.27 12.48
C PRO A 6 -9.39 -8.13 13.01
N THR A 7 -8.46 -7.71 12.15
CA THR A 7 -7.11 -7.40 12.62
C THR A 7 -7.19 -6.30 13.68
N LYS A 8 -6.25 -6.26 14.64
CA LYS A 8 -6.22 -5.20 15.67
C LYS A 8 -6.22 -3.78 15.07
N TYR A 9 -5.82 -3.64 13.81
CA TYR A 9 -5.74 -2.39 13.07
C TYR A 9 -7.09 -1.96 12.48
N GLU A 10 -8.00 -2.89 12.17
CA GLU A 10 -9.38 -2.58 11.74
C GLU A 10 -10.20 -1.92 12.85
N LEU A 11 -9.84 -2.17 14.11
CA LEU A 11 -10.52 -1.61 15.28
C LEU A 11 -10.02 -0.20 15.66
N LEU A 12 -9.03 0.34 14.95
CA LEU A 12 -8.52 1.69 15.19
C LEU A 12 -9.54 2.74 14.74
N PRO A 13 -9.59 3.92 15.38
CA PRO A 13 -10.43 5.02 14.90
C PRO A 13 -10.00 5.47 13.49
N ASP A 14 -10.95 6.01 12.73
CA ASP A 14 -10.71 6.46 11.34
C ASP A 14 -9.76 7.67 11.27
N SER A 15 -9.74 8.48 12.33
CA SER A 15 -8.88 9.65 12.46
C SER A 15 -7.86 9.44 13.57
N MET A 16 -6.58 9.61 13.23
CA MET A 16 -5.45 9.45 14.13
C MET A 16 -4.40 10.51 13.84
N ALA A 17 -3.57 10.84 14.83
CA ALA A 17 -2.42 11.70 14.60
C ALA A 17 -1.36 10.97 13.77
N ALA A 18 -0.68 11.68 12.87
CA ALA A 18 0.39 11.11 12.04
C ALA A 18 1.50 10.46 12.89
N SER A 19 1.82 11.04 14.06
CA SER A 19 2.81 10.48 15.00
C SER A 19 2.40 9.13 15.59
N ASP A 20 1.11 8.93 15.84
CA ASP A 20 0.59 7.66 16.38
C ASP A 20 0.64 6.58 15.30
N LEU A 21 0.26 6.95 14.07
CA LEU A 21 0.37 6.07 12.90
C LEU A 21 1.82 5.68 12.62
N GLU A 22 2.76 6.62 12.70
CA GLU A 22 4.19 6.35 12.53
C GLU A 22 4.67 5.30 13.54
N THR A 23 4.25 5.40 14.81
CA THR A 23 4.57 4.41 15.85
C THR A 23 4.00 3.04 15.49
N LEU A 24 2.75 2.97 15.05
CA LEU A 24 2.08 1.72 14.69
C LEU A 24 2.70 1.04 13.46
N PHE A 25 3.10 1.81 12.44
CA PHE A 25 3.85 1.28 11.30
C PHE A 25 5.17 0.68 11.75
N ASN A 26 5.91 1.38 12.60
CA ASN A 26 7.19 0.90 13.12
C ASN A 26 7.03 -0.40 13.90
N GLU A 27 6.02 -0.50 14.78
CA GLU A 27 5.72 -1.72 15.52
C GLU A 27 5.35 -2.89 14.60
N LEU A 28 4.51 -2.64 13.59
CA LEU A 28 4.11 -3.67 12.62
C LEU A 28 5.32 -4.20 11.85
N LEU A 29 6.18 -3.32 11.35
CA LEU A 29 7.38 -3.67 10.59
C LEU A 29 8.48 -4.33 11.44
N LEU A 30 8.43 -4.20 12.76
CA LEU A 30 9.30 -4.92 13.70
C LEU A 30 8.71 -6.26 14.13
N SER A 31 7.42 -6.50 13.87
CA SER A 31 6.78 -7.78 14.17
C SER A 31 7.26 -8.84 13.19
N ASN A 32 7.61 -10.02 13.71
CA ASN A 32 7.96 -11.19 12.88
C ASN A 32 6.69 -11.95 12.46
N THR A 33 5.67 -11.23 11.95
CA THR A 33 4.44 -11.87 11.48
C THR A 33 4.77 -12.71 10.24
N PRO A 34 4.55 -14.05 10.28
CA PRO A 34 5.04 -14.93 9.22
C PRO A 34 4.20 -14.91 7.94
N ASP A 35 2.98 -14.36 8.00
CA ASP A 35 2.05 -14.30 6.87
C ASP A 35 2.13 -12.92 6.17
N PRO A 36 2.61 -12.86 4.91
CA PRO A 36 2.63 -11.63 4.13
C PRO A 36 1.27 -11.01 3.90
N LEU A 37 0.22 -11.79 3.69
CA LEU A 37 -1.12 -11.24 3.42
C LEU A 37 -1.69 -10.57 4.68
N VAL A 38 -1.52 -11.18 5.85
CA VAL A 38 -1.94 -10.58 7.14
C VAL A 38 -1.20 -9.26 7.38
N THR A 39 0.10 -9.23 7.14
CA THR A 39 0.90 -8.01 7.32
C THR A 39 0.52 -6.93 6.31
N THR A 40 0.21 -7.31 5.07
CA THR A 40 -0.24 -6.38 4.02
C THR A 40 -1.60 -5.78 4.35
N ASN A 41 -2.55 -6.58 4.85
CA ASN A 41 -3.85 -6.06 5.29
C ASN A 41 -3.70 -5.08 6.47
N ALA A 42 -2.84 -5.40 7.44
CA ALA A 42 -2.53 -4.49 8.54
C ALA A 42 -1.86 -3.18 8.06
N LEU A 43 -0.96 -3.26 7.08
CA LEU A 43 -0.36 -2.07 6.45
C LEU A 43 -1.39 -1.22 5.72
N TYR A 44 -2.37 -1.84 5.06
CA TYR A 44 -3.46 -1.14 4.37
C TYR A 44 -4.36 -0.35 5.31
N GLU A 45 -4.72 -0.95 6.45
CA GLU A 45 -5.50 -0.25 7.49
C GLU A 45 -4.78 1.01 7.99
N LEU A 46 -3.47 0.92 8.19
CA LEU A 46 -2.65 2.07 8.58
C LEU A 46 -2.48 3.08 7.43
N ALA A 47 -2.30 2.61 6.20
CA ALA A 47 -2.14 3.46 5.01
C ALA A 47 -3.39 4.32 4.74
N THR A 48 -4.57 3.72 4.87
CA THR A 48 -5.85 4.42 4.74
C THR A 48 -5.98 5.55 5.76
N ARG A 49 -5.59 5.29 7.01
CA ARG A 49 -5.62 6.31 8.08
C ARG A 49 -4.55 7.38 7.86
N GLN A 50 -3.37 7.01 7.40
CA GLN A 50 -2.31 7.97 7.03
C GLN A 50 -2.80 8.91 5.93
N TRP A 51 -3.47 8.39 4.92
CA TRP A 51 -4.05 9.19 3.85
C TRP A 51 -5.05 10.24 4.38
N HIS A 52 -5.87 9.87 5.37
CA HIS A 52 -6.81 10.80 6.00
C HIS A 52 -6.17 11.88 6.89
N THR A 53 -4.87 11.78 7.20
CA THR A 53 -4.17 12.87 7.90
C THR A 53 -3.87 14.05 6.99
N TYR A 54 -3.85 13.84 5.66
CA TYR A 54 -3.34 14.80 4.67
C TYR A 54 -1.88 15.22 4.92
N GLU A 55 -1.15 14.47 5.75
CA GLU A 55 0.27 14.65 6.00
C GLU A 55 1.06 13.53 5.31
N PRO A 56 2.26 13.82 4.77
CA PRO A 56 3.10 12.79 4.22
C PRO A 56 3.60 11.86 5.34
N LEU A 57 3.64 10.56 5.05
CA LEU A 57 4.28 9.59 5.93
C LEU A 57 5.78 9.92 6.05
N ALA A 58 6.36 9.69 7.23
CA ALA A 58 7.80 9.84 7.44
C ALA A 58 8.59 9.06 6.36
N PRO A 59 9.55 9.69 5.63
CA PRO A 59 10.23 9.05 4.52
C PRO A 59 10.95 7.74 4.88
N SER A 60 11.50 7.65 6.09
CA SER A 60 12.13 6.44 6.62
C SER A 60 11.15 5.27 6.77
N VAL A 61 9.92 5.55 7.21
CA VAL A 61 8.87 4.55 7.35
C VAL A 61 8.35 4.14 5.99
N ALA A 62 8.06 5.10 5.10
CA ALA A 62 7.66 4.81 3.72
C ALA A 62 8.67 3.89 3.02
N GLN A 63 9.97 4.18 3.14
CA GLN A 63 11.03 3.35 2.56
C GLN A 63 11.02 1.92 3.10
N ARG A 64 10.80 1.74 4.41
CA ARG A 64 10.75 0.41 5.02
C ARG A 64 9.52 -0.39 4.60
N ILE A 65 8.37 0.26 4.44
CA ILE A 65 7.16 -0.38 3.89
C ILE A 65 7.43 -0.82 2.45
N ASP A 66 8.03 0.06 1.66
CA ASP A 66 8.42 -0.21 0.27
C ASP A 66 9.36 -1.43 0.17
N ASP A 67 10.40 -1.47 1.01
CA ASP A 67 11.32 -2.62 1.09
C ASP A 67 10.63 -3.91 1.52
N TRP A 68 9.72 -3.83 2.48
CA TRP A 68 8.98 -4.99 2.99
C TRP A 68 8.06 -5.57 1.92
N LEU A 69 7.30 -4.72 1.20
CA LEU A 69 6.41 -5.14 0.11
C LEU A 69 7.19 -5.80 -1.02
N VAL A 70 8.31 -5.20 -1.44
CA VAL A 70 9.18 -5.79 -2.47
C VAL A 70 9.72 -7.16 -2.04
N THR A 71 10.13 -7.29 -0.78
CA THR A 71 10.73 -8.54 -0.26
C THR A 71 9.71 -9.67 -0.13
N ASN A 72 8.47 -9.34 0.22
CA ASN A 72 7.43 -10.31 0.55
C ASN A 72 6.36 -10.42 -0.56
N TRP A 73 6.62 -9.87 -1.74
CA TRP A 73 5.65 -9.84 -2.82
C TRP A 73 5.23 -11.25 -3.25
N ASP A 74 3.95 -11.58 -3.10
CA ASP A 74 3.38 -12.82 -3.63
C ASP A 74 2.76 -12.56 -5.01
N THR A 75 3.49 -12.96 -6.06
CA THR A 75 3.08 -12.72 -7.45
C THR A 75 1.82 -13.47 -7.87
N ASN A 76 1.43 -14.51 -7.15
CA ASN A 76 0.28 -15.35 -7.53
C ASN A 76 -0.96 -15.10 -6.67
N SER A 77 -0.87 -14.16 -5.71
CA SER A 77 -1.99 -13.82 -4.84
C SER A 77 -2.68 -12.56 -5.32
N LEU A 78 -3.90 -12.73 -5.83
CA LEU A 78 -4.78 -11.61 -6.18
C LEU A 78 -5.06 -10.73 -4.96
N ALA A 79 -5.36 -11.34 -3.81
CA ALA A 79 -5.62 -10.60 -2.58
C ALA A 79 -4.41 -9.77 -2.13
N PHE A 80 -3.20 -10.34 -2.21
CA PHE A 80 -1.99 -9.58 -1.91
C PHE A 80 -1.79 -8.43 -2.90
N THR A 81 -1.95 -8.70 -4.20
CA THR A 81 -1.76 -7.70 -5.26
C THR A 81 -2.73 -6.54 -5.09
N ASP A 82 -4.02 -6.82 -4.88
CA ASP A 82 -5.05 -5.82 -4.69
C ASP A 82 -4.74 -4.93 -3.48
N THR A 83 -4.50 -5.53 -2.32
CA THR A 83 -4.15 -4.77 -1.10
C THR A 83 -2.85 -3.98 -1.26
N ALA A 84 -1.80 -4.58 -1.84
CA ALA A 84 -0.51 -3.91 -2.03
C ALA A 84 -0.60 -2.74 -3.00
N THR A 85 -1.35 -2.87 -4.10
CA THR A 85 -1.57 -1.77 -5.05
C THR A 85 -2.31 -0.60 -4.39
N ALA A 86 -3.30 -0.88 -3.55
CA ALA A 86 -3.97 0.15 -2.77
C ALA A 86 -3.00 0.86 -1.80
N ILE A 87 -2.14 0.14 -1.08
CA ILE A 87 -1.11 0.76 -0.23
C ILE A 87 -0.19 1.68 -1.03
N VAL A 88 0.25 1.24 -2.21
CA VAL A 88 1.11 2.04 -3.10
C VAL A 88 0.41 3.33 -3.55
N ALA A 89 -0.89 3.27 -3.84
CA ALA A 89 -1.69 4.45 -4.19
C ALA A 89 -1.73 5.47 -3.04
N HIS A 90 -2.01 5.02 -1.81
CA HIS A 90 -2.11 5.88 -0.63
C HIS A 90 -0.77 6.46 -0.20
N LEU A 91 0.30 5.66 -0.18
CA LEU A 91 1.59 6.03 0.41
C LEU A 91 2.65 6.49 -0.61
N ARG A 92 2.35 6.40 -1.92
CA ARG A 92 3.26 6.76 -3.02
C ARG A 92 4.62 6.05 -2.91
N LEU A 93 4.61 4.72 -2.94
CA LEU A 93 5.81 3.87 -2.77
C LEU A 93 6.49 3.57 -4.12
N PRO A 94 7.58 4.27 -4.49
CA PRO A 94 8.08 4.24 -5.86
C PRO A 94 8.75 2.92 -6.26
N ARG A 95 9.37 2.16 -5.35
CA ARG A 95 10.05 0.91 -5.72
C ARG A 95 9.07 -0.22 -5.92
N THR A 96 8.08 -0.34 -5.05
CA THR A 96 6.97 -1.29 -5.21
C THR A 96 6.19 -0.98 -6.48
N LEU A 97 5.99 0.31 -6.81
CA LEU A 97 5.40 0.70 -8.09
C LEU A 97 6.21 0.21 -9.31
N GLN A 98 7.55 0.23 -9.24
CA GLN A 98 8.38 -0.33 -10.31
C GLN A 98 8.19 -1.85 -10.45
N ILE A 99 8.09 -2.58 -9.34
CA ILE A 99 7.77 -4.01 -9.37
C ILE A 99 6.40 -4.25 -10.01
N ILE A 100 5.37 -3.51 -9.58
CA ILE A 100 4.01 -3.62 -10.15
C ILE A 100 4.02 -3.37 -11.67
N ARG A 101 4.74 -2.33 -12.12
CA ARG A 101 4.90 -2.04 -13.55
C ARG A 101 5.58 -3.18 -14.31
N SER A 102 6.52 -3.88 -13.70
CA SER A 102 7.19 -5.04 -14.30
C SER A 102 6.29 -6.27 -14.44
N LEU A 103 5.19 -6.33 -13.70
CA LEU A 103 4.24 -7.45 -13.70
C LEU A 103 3.10 -7.28 -14.72
N VAL A 104 3.07 -6.20 -15.50
CA VAL A 104 2.09 -6.00 -16.58
C VAL A 104 2.17 -7.15 -17.59
N GLY A 105 1.02 -7.69 -17.96
CA GLY A 105 0.90 -8.91 -18.76
C GLY A 105 0.92 -10.18 -17.93
N HIS A 106 0.55 -10.10 -16.64
CA HIS A 106 0.48 -11.26 -15.76
C HIS A 106 -0.43 -12.37 -16.34
N PRO A 107 -0.08 -13.67 -16.21
CA PRO A 107 -0.88 -14.76 -16.77
C PRO A 107 -2.30 -14.87 -16.19
N ASP A 108 -2.47 -14.47 -14.93
CA ASP A 108 -3.79 -14.33 -14.31
C ASP A 108 -4.42 -12.98 -14.72
N PRO A 109 -5.57 -12.99 -15.42
CA PRO A 109 -6.20 -11.78 -15.94
C PRO A 109 -6.74 -10.84 -14.86
N GLU A 110 -7.11 -11.35 -13.68
CA GLU A 110 -7.59 -10.49 -12.58
C GLU A 110 -6.43 -9.73 -11.95
N ILE A 111 -5.29 -10.39 -11.76
CA ILE A 111 -4.05 -9.75 -11.29
C ILE A 111 -3.60 -8.69 -12.31
N ASP A 112 -3.58 -9.02 -13.61
CA ASP A 112 -3.21 -8.06 -14.66
C ASP A 112 -4.18 -6.86 -14.69
N ARG A 113 -5.48 -7.09 -14.49
CA ARG A 113 -6.49 -6.03 -14.42
C ARG A 113 -6.23 -5.06 -13.26
N VAL A 114 -5.94 -5.58 -12.06
CA VAL A 114 -5.61 -4.76 -10.87
C VAL A 114 -4.35 -3.93 -11.12
N ILE A 115 -3.29 -4.55 -11.63
CA ILE A 115 -2.02 -3.87 -11.96
C ILE A 115 -2.25 -2.73 -12.95
N ARG A 116 -2.97 -2.99 -14.05
CA ARG A 116 -3.28 -1.96 -15.06
C ARG A 116 -4.16 -0.85 -14.51
N GLY A 117 -5.11 -1.20 -13.64
CA GLY A 117 -5.97 -0.23 -12.95
C GLY A 117 -5.14 0.79 -12.18
N LEU A 118 -4.25 0.31 -11.30
CA LEU A 118 -3.35 1.19 -10.54
C LEU A 118 -2.49 2.06 -11.47
N ILE A 119 -1.87 1.48 -12.50
CA ILE A 119 -1.00 2.24 -13.40
C ILE A 119 -1.78 3.34 -14.11
N ALA A 120 -2.97 3.04 -14.61
CA ALA A 120 -3.82 4.02 -15.26
C ALA A 120 -4.22 5.16 -14.30
N GLU A 121 -4.58 4.84 -13.05
CA GLU A 121 -4.89 5.84 -12.03
C GLU A 121 -3.70 6.75 -11.72
N LEU A 122 -2.50 6.18 -11.62
CA LEU A 122 -1.29 6.94 -11.34
C LEU A 122 -0.82 7.79 -12.53
N ASP A 123 -1.00 7.31 -13.75
CA ASP A 123 -0.59 8.02 -14.96
C ASP A 123 -1.52 9.19 -15.30
N VAL A 124 -2.82 9.10 -14.98
CA VAL A 124 -3.77 10.23 -15.08
C VAL A 124 -3.42 11.34 -14.08
N GLY A 125 -2.77 10.98 -12.97
CA GLY A 125 -2.31 11.91 -11.97
C GLY A 125 -3.34 12.29 -10.93
N ASP A 126 -2.90 13.08 -9.96
CA ASP A 126 -3.78 13.59 -8.92
C ASP A 126 -4.69 14.69 -9.51
N PRO A 127 -6.02 14.48 -9.58
CA PRO A 127 -6.94 15.49 -10.12
C PRO A 127 -6.94 16.79 -9.30
N LEU A 128 -6.44 16.74 -8.07
CA LEU A 128 -6.31 17.88 -7.17
C LEU A 128 -4.94 18.58 -7.27
N ASP A 129 -3.98 18.01 -8.03
CA ASP A 129 -2.71 18.65 -8.34
C ASP A 129 -2.74 19.22 -9.77
N PRO A 130 -3.09 20.51 -9.94
CA PRO A 130 -3.17 21.14 -11.26
C PRO A 130 -1.80 21.25 -11.97
N TRP A 131 -0.71 20.84 -11.31
CA TRP A 131 0.64 20.86 -11.86
C TRP A 131 1.18 19.46 -12.18
N TRP A 132 0.36 18.39 -12.07
CA TRP A 132 0.80 17.02 -12.28
C TRP A 132 1.46 16.79 -13.65
N ASP A 133 0.80 17.25 -14.72
CA ASP A 133 1.28 17.11 -16.10
C ASP A 133 2.64 17.80 -16.34
N LEU A 134 2.97 18.79 -15.52
CA LEU A 134 4.18 19.61 -15.69
C LEU A 134 5.41 19.04 -14.99
N ARG A 135 5.25 18.02 -14.13
CA ARG A 135 6.37 17.36 -13.42
C ARG A 135 6.94 16.15 -14.17
N ASN A 136 6.24 15.66 -15.18
CA ASN A 136 6.60 14.48 -15.97
C ASN A 136 7.07 14.82 -17.40
N LEU A 137 7.35 16.10 -17.69
CA LEU A 137 7.92 16.61 -18.95
C LEU A 137 9.46 16.66 -18.95
#